data_AF-A0AAE0G6Z5-F1
#
_entry.id   AF-A0AAE0G6Z5-F1
#
_cell.length_a   1.000
_cell.length_b   1.000
_cell.length_c   1.000
_cell.angle_alpha   90.00
_cell.angle_beta   90.00
_cell.angle_gamma   90.00
#
_symmetry.space_group_name_H-M   'P 1'
#
loop_
_entity.id
_entity.type
_entity.pdbx_description
1 polymer ?
#
loop_
_entity_poly.entity_id
_entity_poly.type
_entity_poly.pdbx_seq_one_letter_code
_entity_poly.pdbx_strand_id
1 'polypeptide(L)'
;MLKGSAKAFAKTGEHNFDVSLFGDDLPPGEGNNHGCPIRYSLSDSCWLHVWAGAVFYGNPPFDLATCERLIRKANRDFMTSPSDTAFLFLIPHSHLRPLAAILAHWEILHVYPTGSEGIFNYRREHTYAGRPLRSAGSEGGGDRVFIAGTPFPIAVIYRDRHSAMRFTPERWLHAACAHAQGRRLAVLVDMGLDLGRPISRAQLLAHGACAESCAACACMKLRRPSPKKPPK
;
A
#
# COMPACT_ATOMS: atom_id res chain seq x y z
N MET A 1 9.31 -13.82 13.62
CA MET A 1 9.15 -14.85 12.57
C MET A 1 8.36 -14.26 11.42
N LEU A 2 8.99 -14.04 10.26
CA LEU A 2 8.30 -13.63 9.03
C LEU A 2 7.39 -14.79 8.56
N LYS A 3 6.11 -14.49 8.26
CA LYS A 3 5.13 -15.47 7.74
C LYS A 3 5.43 -15.81 6.26
N GLY A 4 4.87 -16.90 5.76
CA GLY A 4 5.29 -17.63 4.55
C GLY A 4 5.48 -16.80 3.26
N SER A 5 4.66 -15.78 3.03
CA SER A 5 4.73 -14.82 1.90
C SER A 5 5.99 -13.94 1.97
N ALA A 6 6.23 -13.32 3.13
CA ALA A 6 7.43 -12.54 3.41
C ALA A 6 8.73 -13.37 3.38
N LYS A 7 8.62 -14.66 3.75
CA LYS A 7 9.73 -15.62 3.61
C LYS A 7 10.04 -15.95 2.15
N ALA A 8 9.05 -15.96 1.25
CA ALA A 8 9.28 -16.12 -0.18
C ALA A 8 9.95 -14.87 -0.77
N PHE A 9 9.47 -13.67 -0.40
CA PHE A 9 10.08 -12.39 -0.78
C PHE A 9 11.56 -12.28 -0.34
N ALA A 10 11.90 -12.78 0.85
CA ALA A 10 13.26 -12.75 1.39
C ALA A 10 14.16 -13.93 0.96
N LYS A 11 13.60 -15.03 0.43
CA LYS A 11 14.39 -16.25 0.14
C LYS A 11 15.04 -16.28 -1.23
N THR A 12 14.46 -15.62 -2.23
CA THR A 12 14.88 -15.84 -3.62
C THR A 12 15.96 -14.87 -4.07
N GLY A 13 16.07 -13.66 -3.49
CA GLY A 13 17.06 -12.67 -3.94
C GLY A 13 16.92 -12.26 -5.42
N GLU A 14 15.88 -12.75 -6.11
CA GLU A 14 15.74 -12.75 -7.58
C GLU A 14 14.35 -12.25 -8.03
N HIS A 15 13.64 -11.49 -7.19
CA HIS A 15 12.46 -10.76 -7.66
C HIS A 15 12.83 -9.31 -7.90
N ASN A 16 13.24 -9.02 -9.14
CA ASN A 16 13.21 -7.67 -9.68
C ASN A 16 11.74 -7.23 -9.72
N PHE A 17 11.48 -6.02 -9.24
CA PHE A 17 10.19 -5.40 -9.45
C PHE A 17 9.99 -5.15 -10.94
N ASP A 18 8.85 -5.54 -11.49
CA ASP A 18 8.51 -5.30 -12.89
C ASP A 18 8.28 -3.80 -13.15
N VAL A 19 7.68 -3.12 -12.16
CA VAL A 19 7.22 -1.74 -12.28
C VAL A 19 7.64 -0.92 -11.06
N SER A 20 8.27 0.23 -11.29
CA SER A 20 8.38 1.28 -10.26
C SER A 20 7.39 2.42 -10.48
N LEU A 21 6.64 2.76 -9.44
CA LEU A 21 5.52 3.70 -9.51
C LEU A 21 5.90 5.18 -9.37
N PHE A 22 7.02 5.51 -8.71
CA PHE A 22 7.35 6.88 -8.32
C PHE A 22 8.74 7.29 -8.80
N GLY A 23 8.88 7.35 -10.12
CA GLY A 23 10.12 7.75 -10.79
C GLY A 23 10.29 9.24 -10.97
N ASP A 24 11.56 9.63 -11.14
CA ASP A 24 11.91 10.89 -11.78
C ASP A 24 11.80 10.75 -13.32
N ASP A 25 11.83 11.89 -14.02
CA ASP A 25 11.83 11.94 -15.49
C ASP A 25 13.23 11.66 -16.09
N LEU A 26 14.15 11.10 -15.32
CA LEU A 26 15.53 10.91 -15.76
C LEU A 26 15.67 9.68 -16.68
N PRO A 27 16.67 9.67 -17.58
CA PRO A 27 16.96 8.55 -18.46
C PRO A 27 17.20 7.21 -17.71
N PRO A 28 17.14 6.07 -18.41
CA PRO A 28 17.56 4.78 -17.86
C PRO A 28 19.02 4.85 -17.37
N GLY A 29 19.31 4.31 -16.19
CA GLY A 29 20.64 4.38 -15.56
C GLY A 29 20.91 5.63 -14.71
N GLU A 30 20.10 6.68 -14.84
CA GLU A 30 20.27 7.98 -14.16
C GLU A 30 19.28 8.37 -13.04
N GLY A 31 18.01 7.96 -13.14
CA GLY A 31 16.93 8.11 -12.15
C GLY A 31 16.98 7.37 -10.80
N ASN A 32 15.86 7.27 -10.10
CA ASN A 32 15.71 6.58 -8.80
C ASN A 32 15.14 5.16 -8.90
N ASN A 33 14.88 4.67 -10.11
CA ASN A 33 14.10 3.45 -10.40
C ASN A 33 14.82 2.45 -11.32
N HIS A 34 16.15 2.37 -11.24
CA HIS A 34 16.97 1.59 -12.20
C HIS A 34 16.74 0.09 -12.21
N GLY A 35 16.28 -0.48 -11.11
CA GLY A 35 16.06 -1.92 -11.01
C GLY A 35 14.80 -2.41 -11.73
N CYS A 36 13.96 -1.52 -12.28
CA CYS A 36 12.65 -1.91 -12.81
C CYS A 36 12.58 -1.76 -14.35
N PRO A 37 12.15 -2.79 -15.10
CA PRO A 37 11.96 -2.71 -16.54
C PRO A 37 10.95 -1.62 -16.96
N ILE A 38 9.88 -1.48 -16.19
CA ILE A 38 8.85 -0.45 -16.39
C ILE A 38 8.96 0.57 -15.26
N ARG A 39 8.82 1.84 -15.62
CA ARG A 39 8.92 2.94 -14.67
C ARG A 39 8.01 4.09 -15.09
N TYR A 40 7.20 4.52 -14.15
CA TYR A 40 6.39 5.73 -14.30
C TYR A 40 7.14 6.92 -13.72
N SER A 41 6.88 8.10 -14.25
CA SER A 41 7.59 9.33 -13.92
C SER A 41 6.61 10.47 -13.62
N LEU A 42 7.11 11.72 -13.53
CA LEU A 42 6.24 12.87 -13.35
C LEU A 42 5.49 13.20 -14.64
N SER A 43 6.17 13.10 -15.79
CA SER A 43 5.58 13.29 -17.11
C SER A 43 4.66 12.13 -17.54
N ASP A 44 4.99 10.90 -17.15
CA ASP A 44 4.12 9.73 -17.31
C ASP A 44 3.60 9.23 -15.96
N SER A 45 2.53 9.87 -15.49
CA SER A 45 2.04 9.67 -14.14
C SER A 45 1.50 8.26 -13.91
N CYS A 46 2.05 7.56 -12.90
CA CYS A 46 1.59 6.22 -12.49
C CYS A 46 0.09 6.14 -12.19
N TRP A 47 -0.54 7.26 -11.82
CA TRP A 47 -1.97 7.32 -11.52
C TRP A 47 -2.87 7.08 -12.73
N LEU A 48 -2.36 7.27 -13.95
CA LEU A 48 -3.07 7.07 -15.20
C LEU A 48 -3.08 5.62 -15.68
N HIS A 49 -2.24 4.78 -15.07
CA HIS A 49 -2.05 3.38 -15.46
C HIS A 49 -2.79 2.43 -14.51
N VAL A 50 -3.17 1.26 -15.00
CA VAL A 50 -3.71 0.18 -14.16
C VAL A 50 -2.56 -0.57 -13.49
N TRP A 51 -2.64 -0.79 -12.18
CA TRP A 51 -1.62 -1.53 -11.45
C TRP A 51 -2.06 -2.98 -11.21
N ALA A 52 -2.01 -3.81 -12.26
CA ALA A 52 -2.37 -5.22 -12.20
C ALA A 52 -1.50 -6.08 -13.12
N GLY A 53 -1.34 -7.36 -12.79
CA GLY A 53 -0.61 -8.35 -13.58
C GLY A 53 0.92 -8.25 -13.50
N ALA A 54 1.45 -7.63 -12.43
CA ALA A 54 2.88 -7.40 -12.26
C ALA A 54 3.26 -7.22 -10.78
N VAL A 55 4.57 -7.17 -10.50
CA VAL A 55 5.14 -6.85 -9.18
C VAL A 55 5.55 -5.39 -9.12
N PHE A 56 4.87 -4.61 -8.28
CA PHE A 56 5.02 -3.16 -8.19
C PHE A 56 5.82 -2.73 -6.97
N TYR A 57 6.78 -1.84 -7.18
CA TYR A 57 7.47 -1.09 -6.13
C TYR A 57 6.94 0.34 -6.04
N GLY A 58 6.78 0.84 -4.83
CA GLY A 58 6.35 2.22 -4.59
C GLY A 58 7.07 2.88 -3.43
N ASN A 59 7.73 4.00 -3.73
CA ASN A 59 8.28 4.94 -2.76
C ASN A 59 7.65 6.33 -2.97
N PRO A 60 6.39 6.54 -2.52
CA PRO A 60 5.64 7.76 -2.79
C PRO A 60 6.22 8.97 -2.05
N PRO A 61 5.82 10.19 -2.43
CA PRO A 61 5.81 11.32 -1.51
C PRO A 61 5.17 10.93 -0.16
N PHE A 62 5.84 11.29 0.92
CA PHE A 62 5.50 10.84 2.28
C PHE A 62 4.40 11.65 2.97
N ASP A 63 3.57 12.38 2.24
CA ASP A 63 2.36 12.99 2.80
C ASP A 63 1.23 11.96 2.93
N LEU A 64 0.34 12.18 3.91
CA LEU A 64 -0.72 11.22 4.23
C LEU A 64 -1.71 11.03 3.07
N ALA A 65 -2.03 12.10 2.33
CA ALA A 65 -3.01 12.06 1.25
C ALA A 65 -2.51 11.23 0.07
N THR A 66 -1.23 11.38 -0.30
CA THR A 66 -0.60 10.57 -1.34
C THR A 66 -0.51 9.10 -0.93
N CYS A 67 -0.12 8.82 0.32
CA CYS A 67 -0.10 7.44 0.85
C CYS A 67 -1.50 6.80 0.85
N GLU A 68 -2.53 7.55 1.23
CA GLU A 68 -3.92 7.08 1.18
C GLU A 68 -4.36 6.77 -0.26
N ARG A 69 -4.09 7.68 -1.19
CA ARG A 69 -4.40 7.51 -2.62
C ARG A 69 -3.69 6.27 -3.19
N LEU A 70 -2.42 6.08 -2.85
CA LEU A 70 -1.60 4.92 -3.24
C LEU A 70 -2.28 3.61 -2.81
N ILE A 71 -2.59 3.47 -1.51
CA ILE A 71 -3.18 2.23 -0.98
C ILE A 71 -4.58 2.00 -1.54
N ARG A 72 -5.41 3.03 -1.68
CA ARG A 72 -6.76 2.89 -2.27
C ARG A 72 -6.71 2.47 -3.73
N LYS A 73 -5.78 3.02 -4.52
CA LYS A 73 -5.61 2.62 -5.92
C LYS A 73 -5.08 1.19 -6.00
N ALA A 74 -4.02 0.86 -5.27
CA ALA A 74 -3.48 -0.50 -5.24
C ALA A 74 -4.54 -1.52 -4.81
N ASN A 75 -5.36 -1.22 -3.80
CA ASN A 75 -6.45 -2.09 -3.37
C ASN A 75 -7.50 -2.34 -4.48
N ARG A 76 -7.80 -1.32 -5.28
CA ARG A 76 -8.76 -1.39 -6.37
C ARG A 76 -8.19 -2.18 -7.54
N ASP A 77 -6.99 -1.84 -7.98
CA ASP A 77 -6.38 -2.42 -9.16
C ASP A 77 -5.95 -3.88 -8.92
N PHE A 78 -5.57 -4.24 -7.69
CA PHE A 78 -5.34 -5.63 -7.29
C PHE A 78 -6.53 -6.54 -7.61
N MET A 79 -7.76 -6.03 -7.54
CA MET A 79 -8.96 -6.84 -7.79
C MET A 79 -9.11 -7.20 -9.28
N THR A 80 -8.42 -6.50 -10.18
CA THR A 80 -8.44 -6.80 -11.62
C THR A 80 -7.68 -8.09 -11.91
N SER A 81 -6.55 -8.32 -11.24
CA SER A 81 -5.73 -9.52 -11.43
C SER A 81 -5.04 -9.93 -10.13
N PRO A 82 -5.77 -10.53 -9.17
CA PRO A 82 -5.23 -10.78 -7.84
C PRO A 82 -4.17 -11.89 -7.82
N SER A 83 -4.19 -12.81 -8.78
CA SER A 83 -3.35 -14.02 -8.77
C SER A 83 -1.90 -13.78 -9.17
N ASP A 84 -1.63 -12.68 -9.87
CA ASP A 84 -0.37 -12.31 -10.52
C ASP A 84 0.06 -10.87 -10.19
N THR A 85 -0.65 -10.20 -9.28
CA THR A 85 -0.28 -8.85 -8.80
C THR A 85 0.34 -8.93 -7.42
N ALA A 86 1.44 -8.21 -7.22
CA ALA A 86 2.02 -7.97 -5.90
C ALA A 86 2.49 -6.52 -5.75
N PHE A 87 2.48 -6.03 -4.52
CA PHE A 87 2.87 -4.67 -4.17
C PHE A 87 3.84 -4.67 -3.00
N LEU A 88 4.92 -3.88 -3.09
CA LEU A 88 5.76 -3.51 -1.96
C LEU A 88 5.90 -1.99 -1.90
N PHE A 89 5.45 -1.40 -0.79
CA PHE A 89 5.50 0.05 -0.59
C PHE A 89 6.27 0.44 0.66
N LEU A 90 6.96 1.58 0.56
CA LEU A 90 7.56 2.28 1.69
C LEU A 90 6.63 3.43 2.11
N ILE A 91 6.16 3.41 3.36
CA ILE A 91 5.34 4.51 3.90
C ILE A 91 5.81 4.91 5.30
N PRO A 92 5.56 6.15 5.76
CA PRO A 92 5.83 6.53 7.14
C PRO A 92 5.08 5.63 8.13
N HIS A 93 5.76 5.15 9.17
CA HIS A 93 5.14 4.31 10.20
C HIS A 93 3.98 5.01 10.91
N SER A 94 4.07 6.34 11.08
CA SER A 94 3.00 7.18 11.63
C SER A 94 1.69 7.09 10.84
N HIS A 95 1.75 6.73 9.54
CA HIS A 95 0.59 6.60 8.67
C HIS A 95 -0.14 5.26 8.82
N LEU A 96 0.46 4.25 9.43
CA LEU A 96 -0.19 2.94 9.60
C LEU A 96 -1.51 3.03 10.37
N ARG A 97 -1.56 3.88 11.41
CA ARG A 97 -2.77 4.06 12.23
C ARG A 97 -3.89 4.80 11.47
N PRO A 98 -3.65 6.00 10.90
CA PRO A 98 -4.65 6.67 10.06
C PRO A 98 -5.17 5.81 8.90
N LEU A 99 -4.31 4.98 8.30
CA LEU A 99 -4.63 4.16 7.12
C LEU A 99 -5.08 2.74 7.48
N ALA A 100 -5.24 2.41 8.77
CA ALA A 100 -5.53 1.06 9.23
C ALA A 100 -6.77 0.43 8.58
N ALA A 101 -7.79 1.25 8.29
CA ALA A 101 -9.01 0.80 7.65
C ALA A 101 -8.76 0.21 6.25
N ILE A 102 -7.86 0.80 5.46
CA ILE A 102 -7.55 0.38 4.08
C ILE A 102 -6.33 -0.54 3.98
N LEU A 103 -5.52 -0.64 5.05
CA LEU A 103 -4.37 -1.54 5.16
C LEU A 103 -4.74 -2.96 5.62
N ALA A 104 -6.02 -3.31 5.70
CA ALA A 104 -6.44 -4.60 6.28
C ALA A 104 -5.92 -5.84 5.54
N HIS A 105 -5.63 -5.73 4.24
CA HIS A 105 -5.05 -6.81 3.42
C HIS A 105 -3.54 -6.69 3.24
N TRP A 106 -2.91 -5.80 3.98
CA TRP A 106 -1.49 -5.53 3.87
C TRP A 106 -0.74 -6.14 5.04
N GLU A 107 0.38 -6.77 4.72
CA GLU A 107 1.33 -7.28 5.69
C GLU A 107 2.39 -6.20 5.95
N ILE A 108 2.69 -5.94 7.21
CA ILE A 108 3.84 -5.11 7.58
C ILE A 108 5.03 -6.06 7.67
N LEU A 109 5.93 -6.00 6.70
CA LEU A 109 7.10 -6.87 6.63
C LEU A 109 8.16 -6.44 7.62
N HIS A 110 8.41 -5.14 7.69
CA HIS A 110 9.45 -4.56 8.53
C HIS A 110 9.13 -3.09 8.86
N VAL A 111 9.68 -2.60 9.97
CA VAL A 111 9.67 -1.18 10.32
C VAL A 111 11.09 -0.77 10.63
N TYR A 112 11.66 0.06 9.76
CA TYR A 112 12.96 0.65 9.97
C TYR A 112 12.83 1.84 10.93
N PRO A 113 13.57 1.86 12.06
CA PRO A 113 13.58 3.01 12.96
C PRO A 113 14.19 4.25 12.29
N THR A 114 13.96 5.43 12.87
CA THR A 114 14.65 6.67 12.49
C THR A 114 16.16 6.47 12.52
N GLY A 115 16.87 7.04 11.53
CA GLY A 115 18.31 6.94 11.40
C GLY A 115 18.81 5.65 10.74
N SER A 116 17.91 4.77 10.30
CA SER A 116 18.30 3.55 9.59
C SER A 116 18.98 3.89 8.27
N GLU A 117 20.24 3.46 8.11
CA GLU A 117 21.02 3.70 6.90
C GLU A 117 20.75 2.63 5.82
N GLY A 118 21.09 2.94 4.57
CA GLY A 118 21.04 1.95 3.48
C GLY A 118 19.66 1.77 2.82
N ILE A 119 18.67 2.60 3.18
CA ILE A 119 17.29 2.46 2.67
C ILE A 119 17.04 3.39 1.49
N PHE A 120 17.48 4.64 1.62
CA PHE A 120 17.31 5.65 0.59
C PHE A 120 18.66 5.99 -0.02
N ASN A 121 18.68 6.11 -1.34
CA ASN A 121 19.83 6.58 -2.09
C ASN A 121 19.45 7.82 -2.90
N TYR A 122 20.47 8.62 -3.21
CA TYR A 122 20.33 9.82 -4.02
C TYR A 122 21.59 10.06 -4.84
N ARG A 123 21.52 10.91 -5.85
CA ARG A 123 22.72 11.27 -6.63
C ARG A 123 23.70 12.04 -5.77
N ARG A 124 24.98 11.71 -5.88
CA ARG A 124 26.06 12.32 -5.08
C ARG A 124 26.07 13.85 -5.19
N GLU A 125 25.90 14.38 -6.40
CA GLU A 125 25.91 15.82 -6.70
C GLU A 125 24.83 16.64 -5.96
N HIS A 126 23.75 15.98 -5.50
CA HIS A 126 22.66 16.63 -4.79
C HIS A 126 22.62 16.30 -3.29
N THR A 127 23.69 15.73 -2.74
CA THR A 127 23.79 15.42 -1.31
C THR A 127 24.66 16.41 -0.55
N TYR A 128 24.36 16.61 0.73
CA TYR A 128 25.15 17.48 1.61
C TYR A 128 26.48 16.83 1.99
N ALA A 129 27.59 17.54 1.78
CA ALA A 129 28.98 17.05 1.94
C ALA A 129 29.46 16.94 3.41
N GLY A 130 28.63 16.45 4.32
CA GLY A 130 28.95 16.42 5.76
C GLY A 130 29.68 15.16 6.25
N ARG A 131 29.65 14.05 5.50
CA ARG A 131 30.21 12.73 5.87
C ARG A 131 30.66 11.94 4.63
N PRO A 132 31.57 10.95 4.76
CA PRO A 132 31.91 10.06 3.65
C PRO A 132 30.67 9.30 3.17
N LEU A 133 30.21 9.63 1.96
CA LEU A 133 29.05 9.04 1.33
C LEU A 133 29.36 7.63 0.83
N ARG A 134 28.60 6.63 1.30
CA ARG A 134 28.73 5.24 0.85
C ARG A 134 28.04 5.05 -0.49
N SER A 135 28.74 4.43 -1.45
CA SER A 135 28.15 4.04 -2.74
C SER A 135 26.91 3.17 -2.54
N ALA A 136 25.87 3.41 -3.35
CA ALA A 136 24.66 2.60 -3.40
C ALA A 136 24.80 1.35 -4.29
N GLY A 137 26.01 1.10 -4.83
CA GLY A 137 26.29 -0.05 -5.68
C GLY A 137 25.59 0.02 -7.05
N SER A 138 25.67 -1.07 -7.81
CA SER A 138 25.04 -1.18 -9.14
C SER A 138 23.51 -1.14 -9.06
N GLU A 139 22.92 -1.69 -8.00
CA GLU A 139 21.46 -1.67 -7.76
C GLU A 139 20.93 -0.26 -7.51
N GLY A 140 21.74 0.62 -6.91
CA GLY A 140 21.37 2.00 -6.63
C GLY A 140 21.40 2.92 -7.84
N GLY A 141 22.04 2.53 -8.95
CA GLY A 141 22.33 3.38 -10.11
C GLY A 141 23.69 4.07 -10.07
N GLY A 142 24.20 4.47 -11.24
CA GLY A 142 25.50 5.13 -11.38
C GLY A 142 25.59 6.42 -10.56
N ASP A 143 26.69 6.61 -9.84
CA ASP A 143 26.97 7.77 -8.98
C ASP A 143 25.93 8.08 -7.88
N ARG A 144 25.16 7.07 -7.48
CA ARG A 144 24.22 7.18 -6.36
C ARG A 144 24.85 6.72 -5.05
N VAL A 145 24.51 7.42 -3.98
CA VAL A 145 25.03 7.21 -2.64
C VAL A 145 23.88 7.07 -1.65
N PHE A 146 24.08 6.31 -0.59
CA PHE A 146 23.11 6.26 0.49
C PHE A 146 23.07 7.60 1.23
N ILE A 147 21.87 8.12 1.47
CA ILE A 147 21.67 9.32 2.30
C ILE A 147 21.70 8.95 3.79
N ALA A 148 22.02 9.94 4.63
CA ALA A 148 22.25 9.78 6.07
C ALA A 148 20.96 9.43 6.83
N GLY A 149 20.62 8.14 6.85
CA GLY A 149 19.54 7.59 7.65
C GLY A 149 18.14 7.99 7.19
N THR A 150 17.13 7.27 7.69
CA THR A 150 15.73 7.67 7.52
C THR A 150 15.37 8.84 8.46
N PRO A 151 14.68 9.88 7.99
CA PRO A 151 14.32 11.03 8.84
C PRO A 151 13.25 10.70 9.90
N PHE A 152 12.50 9.62 9.69
CA PHE A 152 11.46 9.09 10.59
C PHE A 152 11.31 7.59 10.34
N PRO A 153 10.58 6.85 11.19
CA PRO A 153 10.44 5.41 11.00
C PRO A 153 9.64 5.09 9.73
N ILE A 154 10.13 4.15 8.93
CA ILE A 154 9.54 3.73 7.66
C ILE A 154 9.01 2.30 7.80
N ALA A 155 7.76 2.10 7.43
CA ALA A 155 7.16 0.78 7.33
C ALA A 155 7.27 0.26 5.88
N VAL A 156 7.74 -0.99 5.76
CA VAL A 156 7.66 -1.77 4.52
C VAL A 156 6.36 -2.55 4.57
N ILE A 157 5.42 -2.20 3.70
CA ILE A 157 4.14 -2.92 3.58
C ILE A 157 4.11 -3.71 2.28
N TYR A 158 3.47 -4.88 2.34
CA TYR A 158 3.39 -5.80 1.23
C TYR A 158 1.98 -6.35 1.05
N ARG A 159 1.61 -6.63 -0.20
CA ARG A 159 0.36 -7.30 -0.55
C ARG A 159 0.53 -8.18 -1.79
N ASP A 160 0.02 -9.40 -1.72
CA ASP A 160 -0.16 -10.35 -2.81
C ASP A 160 -1.43 -11.20 -2.58
N ARG A 161 -1.65 -12.23 -3.41
CA ARG A 161 -2.74 -13.20 -3.25
C ARG A 161 -2.72 -13.99 -1.94
N HIS A 162 -1.59 -14.07 -1.26
CA HIS A 162 -1.40 -14.87 -0.04
C HIS A 162 -1.42 -14.02 1.23
N SER A 163 -1.41 -12.70 1.09
CA SER A 163 -1.42 -11.75 2.19
C SER A 163 -2.68 -11.90 3.02
N ALA A 164 -2.51 -12.24 4.29
CA ALA A 164 -3.63 -12.54 5.16
C ALA A 164 -4.41 -11.28 5.53
N MET A 165 -5.73 -11.30 5.36
CA MET A 165 -6.59 -10.22 5.85
C MET A 165 -6.53 -10.16 7.40
N ARG A 166 -6.23 -8.99 7.93
CA ARG A 166 -6.35 -8.68 9.35
C ARG A 166 -7.82 -8.56 9.72
N PHE A 167 -8.32 -9.53 10.46
CA PHE A 167 -9.71 -9.58 10.94
C PHE A 167 -9.87 -8.72 12.20
N THR A 168 -10.17 -7.42 12.02
CA THR A 168 -10.50 -6.52 13.14
C THR A 168 -11.91 -6.83 13.67
N PRO A 169 -12.27 -6.43 14.91
CA PRO A 169 -13.62 -6.64 15.44
C PRO A 169 -14.73 -6.12 14.52
N GLU A 170 -14.51 -4.96 13.88
CA GLU A 170 -15.47 -4.36 12.94
C GLU A 170 -15.64 -5.21 11.68
N ARG A 171 -14.53 -5.77 11.14
CA ARG A 171 -14.55 -6.67 9.99
C ARG A 171 -15.18 -8.01 10.31
N TRP A 172 -14.92 -8.51 11.52
CA TRP A 172 -15.56 -9.73 12.01
C TRP A 172 -17.07 -9.55 12.07
N LEU A 173 -17.54 -8.48 12.71
CA LEU A 173 -18.95 -8.21 12.83
C LEU A 173 -19.60 -7.97 11.47
N HIS A 174 -18.89 -7.25 10.60
CA HIS A 174 -19.31 -7.06 9.22
C HIS A 174 -19.52 -8.39 8.47
N ALA A 175 -18.60 -9.35 8.62
CA ALA A 175 -18.74 -10.67 8.02
C ALA A 175 -19.86 -11.49 8.70
N ALA A 176 -19.93 -11.49 10.04
CA ALA A 176 -20.91 -12.24 10.82
C ALA A 176 -22.35 -11.78 10.55
N CYS A 177 -22.56 -10.48 10.31
CA CYS A 177 -23.86 -9.90 9.98
C CYS A 177 -24.09 -9.78 8.47
N ALA A 178 -23.67 -10.79 7.70
CA ALA A 178 -23.94 -10.89 6.25
C ALA A 178 -23.58 -9.62 5.45
N HIS A 179 -22.39 -9.07 5.72
CA HIS A 179 -21.88 -7.87 5.05
C HIS A 179 -22.71 -6.60 5.28
N ALA A 180 -23.38 -6.49 6.43
CA ALA A 180 -24.10 -5.27 6.81
C ALA A 180 -23.17 -4.05 6.86
N GLN A 181 -23.67 -2.91 6.40
CA GLN A 181 -22.93 -1.65 6.43
C GLN A 181 -22.70 -1.18 7.87
N GLY A 182 -21.58 -0.49 8.12
CA GLY A 182 -21.22 0.01 9.45
C GLY A 182 -22.33 0.80 10.16
N ARG A 183 -23.12 1.60 9.42
CA ARG A 183 -24.30 2.30 9.98
C ARG A 183 -25.39 1.36 10.52
N ARG A 184 -25.63 0.23 9.86
CA ARG A 184 -26.60 -0.78 10.34
C ARG A 184 -26.06 -1.53 11.54
N LEU A 185 -24.77 -1.87 11.51
CA LEU A 185 -24.09 -2.49 12.65
C LEU A 185 -24.10 -1.59 13.89
N ALA A 186 -23.94 -0.27 13.69
CA ALA A 186 -24.00 0.70 14.77
C ALA A 186 -25.36 0.71 15.48
N VAL A 187 -26.46 0.48 14.77
CA VAL A 187 -27.80 0.33 15.39
C VAL A 187 -27.85 -0.91 16.29
N LEU A 188 -27.24 -2.02 15.88
CA LEU A 188 -27.20 -3.24 16.71
C LEU A 188 -26.43 -3.00 18.02
N VAL A 189 -25.37 -2.20 17.97
CA VAL A 189 -24.64 -1.77 19.17
C VAL A 189 -25.49 -0.85 20.05
N ASP A 190 -26.21 0.12 19.46
CA ASP A 190 -27.09 1.01 20.23
C ASP A 190 -28.22 0.26 20.93
N MET A 191 -28.69 -0.85 20.34
CA MET A 191 -29.71 -1.73 20.92
C MET A 191 -29.20 -2.57 22.09
N GLY A 192 -27.91 -2.50 22.42
CA GLY A 192 -27.30 -3.25 23.53
C GLY A 192 -27.22 -4.75 23.28
N LEU A 193 -27.23 -5.19 22.02
CA LEU A 193 -27.07 -6.61 21.69
C LEU A 193 -25.66 -7.08 22.02
N ASP A 194 -25.54 -8.29 22.56
CA ASP A 194 -24.24 -8.96 22.69
C ASP A 194 -23.79 -9.46 21.31
N LEU A 195 -22.74 -8.82 20.78
CA LEU A 195 -22.15 -9.13 19.49
C LEU A 195 -20.87 -9.97 19.61
N GLY A 196 -20.57 -10.49 20.80
CA GLY A 196 -19.44 -11.38 21.07
C GLY A 196 -18.05 -10.75 21.03
N ARG A 197 -17.94 -9.44 20.74
CA ARG A 197 -16.69 -8.67 20.78
C ARG A 197 -16.93 -7.22 21.22
N PRO A 198 -16.01 -6.62 21.98
CA PRO A 198 -16.10 -5.21 22.34
C PRO A 198 -15.90 -4.35 21.09
N ILE A 199 -16.93 -3.58 20.74
CA ILE A 199 -16.93 -2.71 19.56
C ILE A 199 -17.77 -1.46 19.82
N SER A 200 -17.23 -0.30 19.46
CA SER A 200 -17.93 0.98 19.62
C SER A 200 -18.64 1.41 18.34
N ARG A 201 -19.69 2.24 18.52
CA ARG A 201 -20.36 2.96 17.43
C ARG A 201 -19.38 3.72 16.54
N ALA A 202 -18.43 4.44 17.14
CA ALA A 202 -17.46 5.24 16.40
C ALA A 202 -16.59 4.38 15.47
N GLN A 203 -16.13 3.22 15.94
CA GLN A 203 -15.37 2.26 15.13
C GLN A 203 -16.17 1.77 13.92
N LEU A 204 -17.45 1.44 14.12
CA LEU A 204 -18.32 0.96 13.04
C LEU A 204 -18.64 2.03 12.00
N LEU A 205 -18.82 3.28 12.42
CA LEU A 205 -19.02 4.39 11.50
C LEU A 205 -17.75 4.68 10.68
N ALA A 206 -16.57 4.62 11.30
CA ALA A 206 -15.29 4.71 10.60
C ALA A 206 -15.07 3.53 9.64
N HIS A 207 -15.61 2.34 9.95
CA HIS A 207 -15.59 1.16 9.07
C HIS A 207 -16.53 1.27 7.85
N GLY A 208 -17.31 2.34 7.72
CA GLY A 208 -18.31 2.55 6.65
C GLY A 208 -17.80 2.39 5.21
N ALA A 209 -16.47 2.46 5.00
CA ALA A 209 -15.80 2.23 3.72
C ALA A 209 -15.53 0.75 3.38
N CYS A 210 -16.24 -0.21 4.00
CA CYS A 210 -16.01 -1.64 3.79
C CYS A 210 -16.11 -2.10 2.31
N ALA A 211 -16.88 -1.41 1.46
CA ALA A 211 -16.98 -1.73 0.03
C ALA A 211 -15.63 -1.72 -0.69
N GLU A 212 -14.71 -0.86 -0.29
CA GLU A 212 -13.40 -0.70 -0.94
C GLU A 212 -12.38 -1.75 -0.49
N SER A 213 -12.70 -2.52 0.54
CA SER A 213 -11.78 -3.47 1.15
C SER A 213 -12.38 -4.86 1.38
N CYS A 214 -13.63 -5.10 0.98
CA CYS A 214 -14.29 -6.40 1.06
C CYS A 214 -14.82 -6.78 -0.33
N ALA A 215 -14.25 -7.82 -0.92
CA ALA A 215 -14.63 -8.31 -2.25
C ALA A 215 -16.11 -8.70 -2.32
N ALA A 216 -16.64 -9.38 -1.28
CA ALA A 216 -18.06 -9.72 -1.22
C ALA A 216 -18.96 -8.47 -1.22
N CYS A 217 -18.59 -7.42 -0.47
CA CYS A 217 -19.30 -6.15 -0.54
C CYS A 217 -19.22 -5.48 -1.91
N ALA A 218 -18.05 -5.52 -2.55
CA ALA A 218 -17.88 -4.97 -3.88
C ALA A 218 -18.81 -5.66 -4.88
N CYS A 219 -18.87 -7.00 -4.87
CA CYS A 219 -19.78 -7.80 -5.69
C CYS A 219 -21.27 -7.52 -5.37
N MET A 220 -21.64 -7.50 -4.09
CA MET A 220 -23.04 -7.29 -3.66
C MET A 220 -23.53 -5.86 -3.89
N LYS A 221 -22.63 -4.88 -4.01
CA LYS A 221 -22.95 -3.47 -4.31
C LYS A 221 -22.83 -3.12 -5.79
N LEU A 222 -22.57 -4.10 -6.66
CA LEU A 222 -22.74 -3.92 -8.10
C LEU A 222 -24.20 -3.53 -8.35
N ARG A 223 -24.40 -2.27 -8.76
CA ARG A 223 -25.73 -1.79 -9.12
C ARG A 223 -26.10 -2.42 -10.46
N ARG A 224 -27.36 -2.86 -10.60
CA ARG A 224 -27.95 -3.13 -11.91
C ARG A 224 -27.74 -1.89 -12.79
N PRO A 225 -27.40 -2.03 -14.09
CA PRO A 225 -27.40 -0.90 -15.00
C PRO A 225 -28.73 -0.18 -14.91
N SER A 226 -28.71 1.06 -14.43
CA SER A 226 -29.89 1.93 -14.48
C SER A 226 -30.06 2.39 -15.93
N PRO A 227 -31.31 2.52 -16.43
CA PRO A 227 -31.56 3.22 -17.68
C PRO A 227 -30.89 4.60 -17.62
N LYS A 228 -30.21 5.01 -18.69
CA LYS A 228 -29.68 6.38 -18.80
C LYS A 228 -30.84 7.33 -18.49
N LYS A 229 -30.66 8.24 -17.52
CA LYS A 229 -31.63 9.33 -17.36
C LYS A 229 -31.69 10.05 -18.72
N PRO A 230 -32.88 10.29 -19.28
CA PRO A 230 -32.98 11.07 -20.49
C PRO A 230 -32.33 12.44 -20.23
N PRO A 231 -31.65 13.03 -21.23
CA PRO A 231 -31.14 14.39 -21.11
C PRO A 231 -32.29 15.33 -20.72
N LYS A 232 -31.99 16.25 -19.79
CA LYS A 232 -32.91 17.32 -19.41
C LYS A 232 -33.00 18.35 -20.53
#